data_AF-A0A841K5K2-F1
#
_entry.id   AF-A0A841K5K2-F1
#
_cell.length_a   1.000
_cell.length_b   1.000
_cell.length_c   1.000
_cell.angle_alpha   90.00
_cell.angle_beta   90.00
_cell.angle_gamma   90.00
#
_symmetry.space_group_name_H-M   'P 1'
#
loop_
_entity.id
_entity.type
_entity.pdbx_description
1 polymer ?
#
loop_
_entity_poly.entity_id
_entity_poly.type
_entity_poly.pdbx_seq_one_letter_code
_entity_poly.pdbx_strand_id
1 'polypeptide(L)'
;MRFVLRVIGFLVIVAGFVSFVIDSTRGIANGHFDFTPLGATLFALLPQSFPLIEPAVARHIHPFLWDPVLLTLFTAPTWVVALVIGVLAMWIGRRKPEPIGFATDR
;
A
#
# COMPACT_ATOMS: atom_id res chain seq x y z
N MET A 1 -0.30 -19.37 -8.52
CA MET A 1 -0.42 -18.55 -7.30
C MET A 1 -1.19 -17.22 -7.48
N ARG A 2 -1.92 -17.01 -8.58
CA ARG A 2 -2.64 -15.73 -8.84
C ARG A 2 -3.82 -15.48 -7.89
N PHE A 3 -4.43 -16.55 -7.37
CA PHE A 3 -5.51 -16.46 -6.38
C PHE A 3 -5.01 -15.86 -5.06
N VAL A 4 -3.86 -16.30 -4.56
CA VAL A 4 -3.26 -15.79 -3.31
C VAL A 4 -2.97 -14.29 -3.43
N LEU A 5 -2.40 -13.83 -4.54
CA LEU A 5 -2.18 -12.40 -4.79
C LEU A 5 -3.48 -11.59 -4.81
N ARG A 6 -4.58 -12.14 -5.36
CA ARG A 6 -5.89 -11.48 -5.31
C ARG A 6 -6.47 -11.41 -3.90
N VAL A 7 -6.33 -12.48 -3.11
CA VAL A 7 -6.80 -12.50 -1.72
C VAL A 7 -6.01 -11.50 -0.88
N ILE A 8 -4.67 -11.52 -0.96
CA ILE A 8 -3.83 -10.55 -0.26
C ILE A 8 -4.14 -9.13 -0.73
N GLY A 9 -4.23 -8.90 -2.04
CA GLY A 9 -4.58 -7.59 -2.59
C GLY A 9 -5.93 -7.08 -2.07
N PHE A 10 -6.94 -7.95 -2.01
CA PHE A 10 -8.25 -7.61 -1.46
C PHE A 10 -8.18 -7.25 0.03
N LEU A 11 -7.47 -8.04 0.85
CA LEU A 11 -7.29 -7.75 2.27
C LEU A 11 -6.59 -6.40 2.49
N VAL A 12 -5.57 -6.10 1.69
CA VAL A 12 -4.85 -4.83 1.76
C VAL A 12 -5.77 -3.65 1.36
N ILE A 13 -6.61 -3.81 0.34
CA ILE A 13 -7.62 -2.79 -0.03
C ILE A 13 -8.59 -2.55 1.13
N VAL A 14 -9.11 -3.62 1.74
CA VAL A 14 -10.04 -3.51 2.88
C VAL A 14 -9.37 -2.77 4.05
N ALA A 15 -8.13 -3.14 4.39
CA ALA A 15 -7.37 -2.45 5.42
C ALA A 15 -7.17 -0.95 5.10
N GLY A 16 -6.82 -0.63 3.86
CA GLY A 16 -6.69 0.76 3.41
C GLY A 16 -8.00 1.55 3.50
N PHE A 17 -9.12 0.93 3.13
CA PHE A 17 -10.45 1.54 3.26
C PHE A 17 -10.84 1.78 4.72
N VAL A 18 -10.56 0.83 5.61
CA VAL A 18 -10.80 0.99 7.06
C VAL A 18 -9.97 2.15 7.61
N SER A 19 -8.68 2.24 7.27
CA SER A 19 -7.82 3.38 7.66
C SER A 19 -8.37 4.71 7.15
N PHE A 20 -8.87 4.77 5.92
CA PHE A 20 -9.49 5.97 5.37
C PHE A 20 -10.72 6.41 6.16
N VAL A 21 -11.61 5.47 6.54
CA VAL A 21 -12.79 5.76 7.36
C VAL A 21 -12.41 6.27 8.74
N ILE A 22 -11.39 5.66 9.37
CA ILE A 22 -10.88 6.08 10.68
C ILE A 22 -10.35 7.52 10.59
N ASP A 23 -9.48 7.80 9.63
CA ASP A 23 -8.89 9.13 9.45
C ASP A 23 -9.97 10.18 9.13
N SER A 24 -10.94 9.84 8.28
CA SER A 24 -12.09 10.72 7.97
C SER A 24 -12.93 11.03 9.20
N THR A 25 -13.21 10.02 10.04
CA THR A 25 -14.01 10.20 11.26
C THR A 25 -13.28 11.07 12.28
N ARG A 26 -11.97 10.84 12.46
CA ARG A 26 -11.11 11.67 13.31
C ARG A 26 -11.05 13.10 12.82
N GLY A 27 -10.96 13.31 11.50
CA GLY A 27 -10.90 14.63 10.91
C GLY A 27 -12.18 15.46 11.17
N ILE A 28 -13.35 14.81 11.08
CA ILE A 28 -14.63 15.45 11.40
C ILE A 28 -14.71 15.79 12.90
N ALA A 29 -14.27 14.89 13.77
CA ALA A 29 -14.32 15.07 15.22
C ALA A 29 -13.37 16.18 15.71
N ASN A 30 -12.16 16.27 15.13
CA ASN A 30 -11.12 17.21 15.56
C ASN A 30 -11.23 18.59 14.89
N GLY A 31 -12.07 18.73 13.86
CA GLY A 31 -12.24 19.99 13.12
C GLY A 31 -11.07 20.33 12.17
N HIS A 32 -10.09 19.44 12.02
CA HIS A 32 -9.01 19.53 11.04
C HIS A 32 -8.74 18.16 10.42
N PHE A 33 -8.31 18.13 9.17
CA PHE A 33 -8.05 16.88 8.47
C PHE A 33 -6.64 16.37 8.76
N ASP A 34 -6.54 15.38 9.63
CA ASP A 34 -5.32 14.63 9.91
C ASP A 34 -5.41 13.21 9.34
N PHE A 35 -4.27 12.69 8.87
CA PHE A 35 -4.15 11.33 8.36
C PHE A 35 -3.02 10.59 9.04
N THR A 36 -3.14 9.28 9.11
CA THR A 36 -2.12 8.43 9.72
C THR A 36 -0.98 8.19 8.71
N PRO A 37 0.25 8.66 8.97
CA PRO A 37 1.38 8.45 8.05
C PRO A 37 1.80 6.97 8.05
N LEU A 38 2.21 6.47 6.88
CA LEU A 38 2.60 5.07 6.69
C LEU A 38 3.68 4.63 7.70
N GLY A 39 4.66 5.49 7.99
CA GLY A 39 5.71 5.20 8.96
C GLY A 39 5.17 4.93 10.37
N ALA A 40 4.14 5.66 10.80
CA ALA A 40 3.51 5.42 12.10
C ALA A 40 2.78 4.07 12.12
N THR A 41 2.08 3.71 11.04
CA THR A 41 1.45 2.39 10.93
C THR A 41 2.47 1.27 10.91
N LEU A 42 3.56 1.40 10.15
CA LEU A 42 4.62 0.39 10.10
C LEU A 42 5.34 0.24 11.44
N PHE A 43 5.61 1.35 12.13
CA PHE A 43 6.16 1.32 13.48
C PHE A 43 5.22 0.64 14.48
N ALA A 44 3.92 0.90 14.39
CA ALA A 44 2.93 0.24 15.25
C ALA A 44 2.83 -1.27 15.00
N LEU A 45 3.03 -1.72 13.76
CA LEU A 45 3.03 -3.15 13.40
C LEU A 45 4.36 -3.85 13.73
N LEU A 46 5.48 -3.15 13.57
CA LEU A 46 6.84 -3.70 13.62
C LEU A 46 7.77 -2.81 14.47
N PRO A 47 7.50 -2.63 15.77
CA PRO A 47 8.18 -1.62 16.59
C PRO A 47 9.69 -1.86 16.73
N GLN A 48 10.11 -3.13 16.71
CA GLN A 48 11.52 -3.50 16.85
C GLN A 48 12.26 -3.51 15.51
N SER A 49 11.58 -3.84 14.40
CA SER A 49 12.22 -3.98 13.09
C SER A 49 12.24 -2.69 12.28
N PHE A 50 11.21 -1.84 12.41
CA PHE A 50 11.10 -0.61 11.63
C PHE A 50 12.29 0.36 11.84
N PRO A 51 12.78 0.61 13.08
CA PRO A 51 13.95 1.47 13.29
C PRO A 51 15.24 0.94 12.67
N LEU A 52 15.30 -0.36 12.34
CA LEU A 52 16.48 -0.97 11.72
C LEU A 52 16.54 -0.73 10.20
N ILE A 53 15.45 -0.29 9.57
CA ILE A 53 15.39 -0.07 8.12
C ILE A 53 16.29 1.10 7.71
N GLU A 54 16.30 2.19 8.49
CA GLU A 54 17.14 3.36 8.22
C GLU A 54 18.63 3.00 8.10
N PRO A 55 19.29 2.44 9.14
CA PRO A 55 20.70 2.10 9.06
C PRO A 55 20.97 1.01 8.02
N ALA A 56 20.00 0.12 7.76
CA ALA A 56 20.15 -0.89 6.70
C ALA A 56 20.22 -0.23 5.32
N VAL A 57 19.30 0.66 4.98
CA VAL A 57 19.24 1.31 3.66
C VAL A 57 20.35 2.32 3.46
N ALA A 58 20.60 3.18 4.46
CA ALA A 58 21.61 4.22 4.38
C ALA A 58 23.03 3.67 4.24
N ARG A 59 23.31 2.51 4.85
CA ARG A 59 24.65 1.88 4.81
C ARG A 59 24.86 0.95 3.62
N HIS A 60 23.82 0.25 3.15
CA HIS A 60 24.00 -0.83 2.15
C HIS A 60 23.52 -0.47 0.74
N ILE A 61 22.69 0.57 0.57
CA ILE A 61 22.15 0.92 -0.75
C ILE A 61 22.63 2.30 -1.18
N HIS A 62 22.01 3.37 -0.67
CA HIS A 62 22.39 4.74 -0.98
C HIS A 62 21.63 5.71 -0.06
N PRO A 63 22.27 6.78 0.49
CA PRO A 63 21.58 7.77 1.32
C PRO A 63 20.38 8.43 0.64
N PHE A 64 20.48 8.72 -0.66
CA PHE A 64 19.38 9.31 -1.45
C PHE A 64 18.11 8.44 -1.52
N LEU A 65 18.26 7.12 -1.39
CA LEU A 65 17.10 6.21 -1.35
C LEU A 65 16.35 6.35 -0.03
N TRP A 66 17.07 6.61 1.06
CA TRP A 66 16.45 6.90 2.34
C TRP A 66 15.78 8.28 2.31
N ASP A 67 16.55 9.32 1.99
CA ASP A 67 16.10 10.72 1.95
C ASP A 67 16.45 11.33 0.57
N PRO A 68 15.45 11.66 -0.28
CA PRO A 68 14.04 11.90 0.06
C PRO A 68 13.08 10.72 -0.20
N VAL A 69 13.51 9.64 -0.84
CA VAL A 69 12.57 8.69 -1.45
C VAL A 69 11.73 7.92 -0.42
N LEU A 70 12.36 7.18 0.49
CA LEU A 70 11.63 6.39 1.49
C LEU A 70 10.97 7.27 2.56
N LEU A 71 11.61 8.37 2.97
CA LEU A 71 10.99 9.31 3.91
C LEU A 71 9.71 9.95 3.34
N THR A 72 9.70 10.34 2.07
CA THR A 72 8.47 10.84 1.43
C THR A 72 7.40 9.76 1.38
N LEU A 73 7.78 8.50 1.14
CA LEU A 73 6.83 7.38 1.16
C LEU A 73 6.28 7.11 2.57
N PHE A 74 7.11 7.20 3.62
CA PHE A 74 6.68 6.97 4.99
C PHE A 74 5.82 8.09 5.57
N THR A 75 5.92 9.30 5.02
CA THR A 75 5.05 10.42 5.38
C THR A 75 3.72 10.41 4.62
N ALA A 76 3.60 9.60 3.56
CA ALA A 76 2.36 9.47 2.80
C ALA A 76 1.23 8.86 3.66
N PRO A 77 -0.04 9.19 3.38
CA PRO A 77 -1.18 8.61 4.11
C PRO A 77 -1.25 7.09 3.92
N THR A 78 -1.41 6.37 5.02
CA THR A 78 -1.44 4.90 5.04
C THR A 78 -2.51 4.33 4.11
N TRP A 79 -3.71 4.93 4.12
CA TRP A 79 -4.82 4.48 3.29
C TRP A 79 -4.52 4.61 1.80
N VAL A 80 -3.83 5.67 1.36
CA VAL A 80 -3.42 5.85 -0.06
C VAL A 80 -2.50 4.72 -0.46
N VAL A 81 -1.44 4.50 0.33
CA VAL A 81 -0.42 3.51 0.01
C VAL A 81 -1.01 2.10 0.00
N ALA A 82 -1.83 1.76 0.98
CA ALA A 82 -2.52 0.47 1.04
C ALA A 82 -3.44 0.26 -0.17
N LEU A 83 -4.28 1.23 -0.53
CA LEU A 83 -5.16 1.12 -1.69
C LEU A 83 -4.36 0.94 -2.99
N VAL A 84 -3.30 1.72 -3.20
CA VAL A 84 -2.43 1.61 -4.38
C VAL A 84 -1.79 0.21 -4.46
N ILE A 85 -1.17 -0.25 -3.37
CA ILE A 85 -0.54 -1.58 -3.32
C ILE A 85 -1.58 -2.69 -3.57
N GLY A 86 -2.73 -2.60 -2.91
CA GLY A 86 -3.79 -3.59 -3.04
C GLY A 86 -4.37 -3.66 -4.45
N VAL A 87 -4.60 -2.51 -5.09
CA VAL A 87 -5.06 -2.43 -6.49
C VAL A 87 -4.01 -3.01 -7.45
N LEU A 88 -2.73 -2.67 -7.26
CA LEU A 88 -1.65 -3.23 -8.07
C LEU A 88 -1.55 -4.76 -7.92
N ALA A 89 -1.64 -5.28 -6.69
CA ALA A 89 -1.65 -6.71 -6.43
C ALA A 89 -2.84 -7.41 -7.10
N MET A 90 -4.04 -6.82 -7.02
CA MET A 90 -5.21 -7.35 -7.72
C MET A 90 -5.02 -7.32 -9.25
N TRP A 91 -4.48 -6.23 -9.79
CA TRP A 91 -4.28 -6.05 -11.23
C TRP A 91 -3.30 -7.09 -11.81
N ILE A 92 -2.16 -7.29 -11.15
CA ILE A 92 -1.17 -8.33 -11.50
C ILE A 92 -1.80 -9.73 -11.38
N GLY A 93 -2.68 -9.93 -10.39
CA GLY A 93 -3.42 -11.17 -10.21
C GLY A 93 -4.53 -11.45 -11.23
N ARG A 94 -4.95 -10.47 -12.06
CA ARG A 94 -6.03 -10.66 -13.05
C ARG A 94 -5.62 -11.66 -14.13
N ARG A 95 -6.56 -12.53 -14.53
CA ARG A 95 -6.43 -13.36 -15.74
C ARG A 95 -6.62 -12.48 -16.97
N LYS A 96 -5.82 -12.68 -18.02
CA LYS A 96 -5.97 -11.95 -19.29
C LYS A 96 -7.33 -12.33 -19.90
N PRO A 97 -8.14 -11.39 -20.39
CA PRO A 97 -9.40 -11.72 -21.06
C PRO A 97 -9.14 -12.69 -22.21
N GLU A 98 -9.92 -13.76 -22.30
CA GLU A 98 -9.84 -14.69 -23.42
C GLU A 98 -10.26 -13.94 -24.71
N PRO A 99 -9.54 -14.09 -25.83
CA PRO A 99 -9.92 -13.44 -27.08
C PRO A 99 -11.30 -13.96 -27.51
N ILE A 100 -12.28 -13.07 -27.55
CA ILE A 100 -13.60 -13.34 -28.15
C ILE A 100 -13.43 -13.38 -29.67
N GLY A 101 -13.42 -14.59 -30.24
CA GLY A 101 -13.48 -14.78 -31.68
C GLY A 101 -13.07 -16.19 -32.13
N PHE A 102 -14.06 -17.05 -32.37
CA PHE A 102 -13.95 -18.05 -33.43
C PHE A 102 -14.68 -17.48 -34.64
N ALA A 103 -13.94 -17.08 -35.67
CA ALA A 103 -14.53 -16.95 -37.00
C ALA A 103 -14.78 -18.36 -37.51
N THR A 104 -16.00 -18.86 -37.31
CA THR A 104 -16.55 -19.88 -38.20
C THR A 104 -16.70 -19.21 -39.55
N ASP A 105 -15.84 -19.53 -40.50
CA ASP A 105 -16.25 -19.47 -41.89
C ASP A 105 -15.84 -20.75 -42.60
N ARG A 106 -16.80 -21.30 -43.32
CA ARG A 106 -16.84 -22.65 -43.89
C ARG A 106 -16.14 -22.73 -45.23
#